data_AF-A0A5N5H3C1-F1
#
_entry.id   AF-A0A5N5H3C1-F1
#
_cell.length_a   1.000
_cell.length_b   1.000
_cell.length_c   1.000
_cell.angle_alpha   90.00
_cell.angle_beta   90.00
_cell.angle_gamma   90.00
#
_symmetry.space_group_name_H-M   'P 1'
#
loop_
_entity.id
_entity.type
_entity.pdbx_description
1 polymer ?
#
loop_
_entity_poly.entity_id
_entity_poly.type
_entity_poly.pdbx_seq_one_letter_code
_entity_poly.pdbx_strand_id
1 'polypeptide(L)'
;MTRRKVNLAFIMNDSSRKVTFRKKKRGFMKKMFEINKLCDFLTCAVIYSPDEPQPDVWPNPSEARRLIEQFENMPEEERNKKMVTHEMFLKQMVEKEQEKVNKQKKENREVEIWLAMNQCLTGKPLNGLAFTDIQEIGWMIDGRLKEVVAIQRRRKRS
;
A
#
# COMPACT_ATOMS: atom_id res chain seq x y z
N MET A 1 -24.37 9.93 2.48
CA MET A 1 -23.20 10.65 1.92
C MET A 1 -22.06 9.66 1.76
N THR A 2 -21.63 9.38 0.52
CA THR A 2 -20.53 8.46 0.23
C THR A 2 -19.24 9.02 0.81
N ARG A 3 -18.61 8.29 1.74
CA ARG A 3 -17.40 8.74 2.44
C ARG A 3 -16.25 8.82 1.44
N ARG A 4 -15.83 10.04 1.08
CA ARG A 4 -14.67 10.27 0.21
C ARG A 4 -13.43 9.65 0.87
N LYS A 5 -12.65 8.90 0.10
CA LYS A 5 -11.37 8.35 0.57
C LYS A 5 -10.45 9.50 0.99
N VAL A 6 -9.92 9.43 2.21
CA VAL A 6 -9.03 10.46 2.78
C VAL A 6 -7.60 10.15 2.37
N ASN A 7 -6.87 11.15 1.89
CA ASN A 7 -5.44 11.03 1.65
C ASN A 7 -4.68 11.05 2.99
N LEU A 8 -3.77 10.10 3.21
CA LEU A 8 -2.94 10.02 4.42
C LEU A 8 -1.72 10.93 4.28
N ALA A 9 -1.98 12.23 4.20
CA ALA A 9 -0.97 13.29 4.12
C ALA A 9 -1.19 14.32 5.23
N PHE A 10 -0.17 15.15 5.47
CA PHE A 10 -0.28 16.25 6.43
C PHE A 10 -1.36 17.25 5.97
N ILE A 11 -2.29 17.60 6.87
CA ILE A 11 -3.35 18.55 6.58
C ILE A 11 -2.80 19.95 6.76
N MET A 12 -2.56 20.67 5.65
CA MET A 12 -1.96 22.01 5.68
C MET A 12 -2.84 23.05 6.39
N ASN A 13 -4.15 23.03 6.14
CA ASN A 13 -5.09 23.95 6.77
C ASN A 13 -5.24 23.67 8.27
N ASP A 14 -4.87 24.64 9.11
CA ASP A 14 -4.80 24.48 10.57
C ASP A 14 -6.16 24.14 11.19
N SER A 15 -7.21 24.90 10.88
CA SER A 15 -8.56 24.66 11.42
C SER A 15 -9.08 23.27 11.07
N SER A 16 -8.89 22.83 9.82
CA SER A 16 -9.26 21.49 9.37
C SER A 16 -8.44 20.40 10.04
N ARG A 17 -7.14 20.64 10.25
CA ARG A 17 -6.22 19.74 10.95
C ARG A 17 -6.66 19.57 12.41
N LYS A 18 -6.96 20.65 13.12
CA LYS A 18 -7.42 20.64 14.53
C LYS A 18 -8.74 19.89 14.69
N VAL A 19 -9.74 20.17 13.85
CA VAL A 19 -11.02 19.46 13.88
C VAL A 19 -10.83 17.96 13.60
N THR A 20 -10.00 17.62 12.61
CA THR A 20 -9.69 16.22 12.27
C THR A 20 -8.95 15.52 13.40
N PHE A 21 -7.94 16.16 14.00
CA PHE A 21 -7.20 15.64 15.14
C PHE A 21 -8.13 15.34 16.31
N ARG A 22 -8.98 16.28 16.74
CA ARG A 22 -9.94 16.07 17.83
C ARG A 22 -10.88 14.88 17.57
N LYS A 23 -11.40 14.77 16.33
CA LYS A 23 -12.26 13.64 15.93
C LYS A 23 -11.51 12.31 15.94
N LYS A 24 -10.29 12.26 15.37
CA LYS A 24 -9.46 11.05 15.31
C LYS A 24 -8.96 10.63 16.68
N LYS A 25 -8.49 11.57 17.52
CA LYS A 25 -8.07 11.35 18.92
C LYS A 25 -9.18 10.66 19.71
N ARG A 26 -10.40 11.23 19.68
CA ARG A 26 -11.57 10.64 20.35
C ARG A 26 -11.90 9.23 19.84
N GLY A 27 -11.89 9.03 18.51
CA GLY A 27 -12.15 7.73 17.92
C GLY A 27 -11.10 6.68 18.27
N PHE A 28 -9.82 7.09 18.30
CA PHE A 28 -8.70 6.24 18.68
C PHE A 28 -8.78 5.83 20.15
N MET A 29 -9.01 6.77 21.08
CA MET A 29 -9.18 6.46 22.50
C MET A 29 -10.36 5.53 22.75
N LYS A 30 -11.48 5.74 22.05
CA LYS A 30 -12.64 4.83 22.12
C LYS A 30 -12.26 3.41 21.67
N LYS A 31 -11.48 3.27 20.60
CA LYS A 31 -11.01 1.96 20.11
C LYS A 31 -10.04 1.29 21.07
N MET A 32 -9.14 2.05 21.71
CA MET A 32 -8.26 1.52 22.75
C MET A 32 -9.05 0.97 23.93
N PHE A 33 -10.08 1.69 24.38
CA PHE A 33 -10.98 1.20 25.42
C PHE A 33 -11.72 -0.08 25.01
N GLU A 34 -12.29 -0.11 23.80
CA GLU A 34 -12.99 -1.30 23.27
C GLU A 34 -12.05 -2.52 23.19
N ILE A 35 -10.83 -2.36 22.68
CA ILE A 35 -9.84 -3.45 22.60
C ILE A 35 -9.48 -3.96 23.99
N ASN A 36 -9.19 -3.05 24.93
CA ASN A 36 -8.86 -3.41 26.30
C ASN A 36 -10.01 -4.20 26.97
N LYS A 37 -11.27 -3.81 26.72
CA LYS A 37 -12.45 -4.45 27.31
C LYS A 37 -12.88 -5.75 26.64
N LEU A 38 -12.70 -5.89 25.33
CA LEU A 38 -13.19 -7.06 24.59
C LEU A 38 -12.17 -8.19 24.52
N CYS A 39 -10.88 -7.85 24.57
CA CYS A 39 -9.81 -8.82 24.36
C CYS A 39 -8.96 -9.06 25.61
N ASP A 40 -9.30 -8.43 26.75
CA ASP A 40 -8.52 -8.45 28.00
C ASP A 40 -7.03 -8.17 27.79
N PHE A 41 -6.71 -7.31 26.81
CA PHE A 41 -5.35 -6.95 26.45
C PHE A 41 -4.99 -5.60 27.06
N LEU A 42 -3.85 -5.53 27.74
CA LEU A 42 -3.35 -4.28 28.31
C LEU A 42 -2.88 -3.34 27.20
N THR A 43 -3.49 -2.16 27.10
CA THR A 43 -3.13 -1.14 26.11
C THR A 43 -2.78 0.17 26.79
N CYS A 44 -1.78 0.86 26.25
CA CYS A 44 -1.49 2.25 26.60
C CYS A 44 -1.37 3.11 25.34
N ALA A 45 -1.62 4.40 25.50
CA ALA A 45 -1.35 5.39 24.48
C ALA A 45 -0.89 6.70 25.09
N VAL A 46 0.04 7.38 24.41
CA VAL A 46 0.50 8.72 24.74
C VAL A 46 0.35 9.57 23.49
N ILE A 47 -0.46 10.62 23.56
CA ILE A 47 -0.78 11.48 22.42
C ILE A 47 -0.39 12.91 22.76
N TYR A 48 0.56 13.45 22.01
CA TYR A 48 0.94 14.86 22.08
C TYR A 48 0.10 15.68 21.10
N SER A 49 -0.32 16.86 21.54
CA SER A 49 -1.02 17.85 20.73
C SER A 49 -0.22 19.14 20.75
N PRO A 50 -0.08 19.87 19.62
CA PRO A 50 0.56 21.18 19.63
C PRO A 50 -0.27 22.23 20.40
N ASP A 51 -1.55 21.98 20.61
CA ASP A 51 -2.47 22.92 21.28
C ASP A 51 -2.57 22.68 22.80
N GLU A 52 -2.05 21.56 23.32
CA GLU A 52 -2.18 21.17 24.72
C GLU A 52 -0.79 20.98 25.35
N PRO A 53 -0.51 21.57 26.53
CA PRO A 53 0.82 21.50 27.14
C PRO A 53 1.13 20.11 27.73
N GLN A 54 0.10 19.32 28.02
CA GLN A 54 0.22 17.97 28.57
C GLN A 54 -0.30 16.96 27.55
N PRO A 55 0.33 15.77 27.44
CA PRO A 55 -0.18 14.71 26.58
C PRO A 55 -1.45 14.10 27.14
N ASP A 56 -2.35 13.65 26.26
CA ASP A 56 -3.39 12.71 26.66
C ASP A 56 -2.76 11.34 26.87
N VAL A 57 -2.97 10.77 28.05
CA VAL A 57 -2.42 9.46 28.41
C VAL A 57 -3.55 8.50 28.73
N TRP A 58 -3.52 7.32 28.11
CA TRP A 58 -4.41 6.20 28.38
C TRP A 58 -3.62 5.01 28.95
N PRO A 59 -4.15 4.28 29.96
CA PRO A 59 -5.38 4.57 30.70
C PRO A 59 -5.20 5.64 31.78
N ASN A 60 -4.01 5.68 32.40
CA ASN A 60 -3.54 6.75 33.27
C ASN A 60 -2.00 6.78 33.21
N PRO A 61 -1.34 7.87 33.65
CA PRO A 61 0.12 8.01 33.54
C PRO A 61 0.93 6.87 34.17
N SER A 62 0.54 6.39 35.35
CA SER A 62 1.28 5.35 36.07
C SER A 62 1.20 4.00 35.35
N GLU A 63 0.00 3.61 34.92
CA GLU A 63 -0.22 2.36 34.19
C GLU A 63 0.43 2.38 32.80
N ALA A 64 0.33 3.50 32.08
CA ALA A 64 0.99 3.67 30.80
C ALA A 64 2.52 3.57 30.94
N ARG A 65 3.10 4.22 31.95
CA ARG A 65 4.53 4.11 32.26
C ARG A 65 4.94 2.66 32.54
N ARG A 66 4.18 1.94 33.38
CA ARG A 66 4.44 0.53 33.69
C ARG A 66 4.46 -0.34 32.43
N LEU A 67 3.51 -0.15 31.52
CA LEU A 67 3.44 -0.90 30.27
C LEU A 67 4.59 -0.57 29.30
N ILE A 68 4.98 0.71 29.23
CA ILE A 68 6.13 1.14 28.44
C ILE A 68 7.42 0.53 28.99
N GLU A 69 7.64 0.59 30.30
CA GLU A 69 8.80 -0.02 30.96
C GLU A 69 8.84 -1.54 30.74
N GLN A 70 7.69 -2.23 30.84
CA GLN A 70 7.60 -3.65 30.52
C GLN A 70 8.00 -3.92 29.06
N PHE A 71 7.51 -3.10 28.12
CA PHE A 71 7.87 -3.22 26.71
C PHE A 71 9.36 -2.97 26.48
N GLU A 72 9.96 -1.94 27.09
CA GLU A 72 11.38 -1.61 26.97
C GLU A 72 12.29 -2.72 27.52
N ASN A 73 11.86 -3.40 28.59
CA ASN A 73 12.58 -4.52 29.19
C ASN A 73 12.45 -5.84 28.41
N MET A 74 11.57 -5.95 27.41
CA MET A 74 11.49 -7.14 26.56
C MET A 74 12.71 -7.25 25.62
N PRO A 75 13.15 -8.47 25.27
CA PRO A 75 14.20 -8.68 24.28
C PRO A 75 13.87 -7.99 22.94
N GLU A 76 14.88 -7.42 22.29
CA GLU A 76 14.69 -6.67 21.04
C GLU A 76 14.00 -7.47 19.93
N GLU A 77 14.38 -8.74 19.79
CA GLU A 77 13.75 -9.65 18.82
C GLU A 77 12.25 -9.81 19.07
N GLU A 78 11.83 -9.83 20.33
CA GLU A 78 10.42 -9.93 20.70
C GLU A 78 9.66 -8.63 20.44
N ARG A 79 10.27 -7.48 20.78
CA ARG A 79 9.71 -6.15 20.51
C ARG A 79 9.48 -5.94 19.01
N ASN A 80 10.50 -6.26 18.21
CA ASN A 80 10.51 -5.93 16.79
C ASN A 80 9.60 -6.83 15.94
N LYS A 81 9.20 -8.02 16.42
CA LYS A 81 8.33 -8.97 15.69
C LYS A 81 7.04 -8.35 15.16
N LYS A 82 6.42 -7.45 15.93
CA LYS A 82 5.13 -6.81 15.58
C LYS A 82 5.14 -5.29 15.71
N MET A 83 6.31 -4.70 15.92
CA MET A 83 6.44 -3.24 16.00
C MET A 83 6.18 -2.62 14.64
N VAL A 84 5.40 -1.53 14.62
CA VAL A 84 5.19 -0.72 13.42
C VAL A 84 5.56 0.71 13.77
N THR A 85 6.64 1.21 13.18
CA THR A 85 7.01 2.63 13.27
C THR A 85 6.33 3.44 12.17
N HIS A 86 6.29 4.76 12.36
CA HIS A 86 5.80 5.66 11.32
C HIS A 86 6.65 5.55 10.04
N GLU A 87 7.97 5.41 10.18
CA GLU A 87 8.88 5.22 9.05
C GLU A 87 8.58 3.92 8.28
N MET A 88 8.42 2.79 8.99
CA MET A 88 8.06 1.52 8.37
C MET A 88 6.73 1.62 7.63
N PHE A 89 5.73 2.25 8.26
CA PHE A 89 4.43 2.46 7.64
C PHE A 89 4.52 3.31 6.36
N LEU A 90 5.27 4.41 6.40
CA LEU A 90 5.47 5.25 5.21
C LEU A 90 6.21 4.49 4.10
N LYS A 91 7.24 3.72 4.44
CA LYS A 91 7.97 2.88 3.48
C LYS A 91 7.04 1.87 2.79
N GLN A 92 6.21 1.17 3.56
CA GLN A 92 5.21 0.24 3.00
C GLN A 92 4.19 0.94 2.10
N MET A 93 3.79 2.17 2.42
CA MET A 93 2.88 2.95 1.58
C MET A 93 3.53 3.35 0.25
N VAL A 94 4.81 3.76 0.29
CA VAL A 94 5.59 4.07 -0.91
C VAL A 94 5.75 2.83 -1.78
N GLU A 95 6.11 1.69 -1.20
CA GLU A 95 6.24 0.42 -1.92
C GLU A 95 4.94 0.03 -2.62
N LYS A 96 3.78 0.14 -1.94
CA LYS A 96 2.47 -0.13 -2.54
C LYS A 96 2.12 0.79 -3.71
N GLU A 97 2.44 2.08 -3.62
CA GLU A 97 2.23 2.98 -4.74
C GLU A 97 3.21 2.70 -5.89
N GLN A 98 4.45 2.32 -5.59
CA GLN A 98 5.44 1.91 -6.59
C GLN A 98 5.02 0.64 -7.33
N GLU A 99 4.44 -0.34 -6.64
CA GLU A 99 3.87 -1.55 -7.25
C GLU A 99 2.77 -1.22 -8.26
N LYS A 100 1.87 -0.28 -7.93
CA LYS A 100 0.82 0.17 -8.86
C LYS A 100 1.41 0.85 -10.09
N VAL A 101 2.40 1.71 -9.90
CA VAL A 101 3.11 2.37 -11.00
C VAL A 101 3.78 1.35 -11.91
N ASN A 102 4.46 0.36 -11.33
CA ASN A 102 5.14 -0.70 -12.09
C ASN A 102 4.13 -1.56 -12.86
N LYS A 103 2.99 -1.90 -12.24
CA LYS A 103 1.91 -2.62 -12.90
C LYS A 103 1.37 -1.83 -14.10
N GLN A 104 1.09 -0.54 -13.91
CA GLN A 104 0.59 0.32 -15.00
C GLN A 104 1.61 0.45 -16.13
N LYS A 105 2.91 0.60 -15.79
CA LYS A 105 3.98 0.64 -16.80
C LYS A 105 4.03 -0.65 -17.62
N LYS A 106 3.87 -1.81 -16.96
CA LYS A 106 3.84 -3.10 -17.65
C LYS A 106 2.63 -3.21 -18.59
N GLU A 107 1.44 -2.85 -18.10
CA GLU A 107 0.21 -2.86 -18.92
C GLU A 107 0.33 -1.92 -20.13
N ASN A 108 0.87 -0.72 -19.93
CA ASN A 108 1.12 0.22 -21.02
C ASN A 108 2.13 -0.35 -22.03
N ARG A 109 3.22 -0.96 -21.55
CA ARG A 109 4.24 -1.58 -22.39
C ARG A 109 3.66 -2.72 -23.23
N GLU A 110 2.81 -3.57 -22.64
CA GLU A 110 2.12 -4.63 -23.38
C GLU A 110 1.26 -4.07 -24.52
N VAL A 111 0.57 -2.94 -24.29
CA VAL A 111 -0.20 -2.24 -25.34
C VAL A 111 0.71 -1.65 -26.41
N GLU A 112 1.82 -1.02 -26.04
CA GLU A 112 2.80 -0.47 -26.99
C GLU A 112 3.36 -1.55 -27.92
N ILE A 113 3.79 -2.68 -27.35
CA ILE A 113 4.30 -3.82 -28.11
C ILE A 113 3.23 -4.42 -29.01
N TRP A 114 2.00 -4.55 -28.53
CA TRP A 114 0.88 -5.03 -29.35
C TRP A 114 0.59 -4.10 -30.53
N LEU A 115 0.59 -2.78 -30.32
CA LEU A 115 0.41 -1.80 -31.38
C LEU A 115 1.55 -1.87 -32.41
N ALA A 116 2.79 -1.97 -31.95
CA ALA A 116 3.96 -2.11 -32.84
C ALA A 116 3.86 -3.40 -33.67
N MET A 117 3.58 -4.55 -33.04
CA MET A 117 3.37 -5.82 -33.73
C MET A 117 2.30 -5.69 -34.83
N ASN A 118 1.14 -5.12 -34.53
CA ASN A 118 0.06 -4.95 -35.51
C ASN A 118 0.45 -4.04 -36.67
N GLN A 119 1.22 -2.99 -36.42
CA GLN A 119 1.75 -2.13 -37.48
C GLN A 119 2.72 -2.88 -38.40
N CYS A 120 3.57 -3.75 -37.85
CA CYS A 120 4.46 -4.59 -38.65
C CYS A 120 3.67 -5.60 -39.49
N LEU A 121 2.61 -6.18 -38.93
CA LEU A 121 1.73 -7.11 -39.65
C LEU A 121 0.96 -6.43 -40.80
N THR A 122 0.72 -5.11 -40.75
CA THR A 122 0.14 -4.35 -41.86
C THR A 122 1.17 -3.90 -42.90
N GLY A 123 2.41 -4.37 -42.80
CA GLY A 123 3.47 -4.13 -43.79
C GLY A 123 4.31 -2.89 -43.53
N LYS A 124 4.18 -2.23 -42.37
CA LYS A 124 5.13 -1.17 -42.00
C LYS A 124 6.51 -1.77 -41.69
N PRO A 125 7.61 -1.14 -42.14
CA PRO A 125 8.95 -1.64 -41.88
C PRO A 125 9.27 -1.56 -40.38
N LEU A 126 10.14 -2.46 -39.91
CA LEU A 126 10.64 -2.49 -38.52
C LEU A 126 11.59 -1.33 -38.20
N ASN A 127 11.89 -0.49 -39.18
CA ASN A 127 12.83 0.62 -39.08
C ASN A 127 12.31 1.64 -38.06
N GLY A 128 13.06 1.86 -36.98
CA GLY A 128 12.68 2.79 -35.90
C GLY A 128 12.26 2.12 -34.59
N LEU A 129 12.18 0.79 -34.54
CA LEU A 129 12.01 0.05 -33.29
C LEU A 129 13.36 -0.25 -32.63
N ALA A 130 13.42 -0.19 -31.30
CA ALA A 130 14.59 -0.66 -30.57
C ALA A 130 14.69 -2.18 -30.66
N PHE A 131 15.91 -2.72 -30.55
CA PHE A 131 16.12 -4.18 -30.55
C PHE A 131 15.30 -4.90 -29.47
N THR A 132 15.17 -4.28 -28.29
CA THR A 132 14.33 -4.78 -27.19
C THR A 132 12.86 -4.87 -27.57
N ASP A 133 12.34 -3.90 -28.33
CA ASP A 133 10.96 -3.92 -28.81
C ASP A 133 10.75 -5.09 -29.78
N ILE A 134 11.72 -5.32 -30.68
CA ILE A 134 11.67 -6.44 -31.65
C ILE A 134 11.67 -7.79 -30.91
N GLN A 135 12.49 -7.94 -29.86
CA GLN A 135 12.50 -9.15 -29.04
C GLN A 135 11.16 -9.38 -28.31
N GLU A 136 10.59 -8.34 -27.70
CA GLU A 136 9.30 -8.41 -27.03
C GLU A 136 8.15 -8.73 -28.00
N ILE A 137 8.15 -8.14 -29.20
CA ILE A 137 7.22 -8.49 -30.29
C ILE A 137 7.36 -9.99 -30.63
N GLY A 138 8.58 -10.48 -30.81
CA GLY A 138 8.85 -11.88 -31.11
C GLY A 138 8.27 -12.83 -30.06
N TRP A 139 8.46 -12.53 -28.77
CA TRP A 139 7.86 -13.30 -27.68
C TRP A 139 6.33 -13.24 -27.67
N MET A 140 5.74 -12.07 -27.95
CA MET A 140 4.29 -11.92 -28.02
C MET A 140 3.70 -12.76 -29.17
N ILE A 141 4.33 -12.76 -30.34
CA ILE A 141 3.92 -13.56 -31.49
C ILE A 141 3.98 -15.06 -31.16
N ASP A 142 5.09 -15.54 -30.59
CA ASP A 142 5.24 -16.94 -30.19
C ASP A 142 4.16 -17.37 -29.17
N GLY A 143 3.87 -16.50 -28.20
CA GLY A 143 2.77 -16.72 -27.24
C GLY A 143 1.40 -16.86 -27.92
N ARG A 144 1.05 -15.94 -28.84
CA ARG A 144 -0.22 -16.00 -29.58
C ARG A 144 -0.31 -17.21 -30.50
N LEU A 145 0.78 -17.59 -31.16
CA LEU A 145 0.83 -18.79 -32.00
C LEU A 145 0.55 -20.06 -31.16
N LYS A 146 1.14 -20.15 -29.96
CA LYS A 146 0.86 -21.25 -29.02
C LYS A 146 -0.62 -21.31 -28.62
N GLU A 147 -1.24 -20.17 -28.33
CA GLU A 147 -2.69 -20.10 -28.03
C GLU A 147 -3.55 -20.60 -29.20
N VAL A 148 -3.27 -20.16 -30.43
CA VAL A 148 -4.00 -20.58 -31.64
C VAL A 148 -3.86 -22.09 -31.86
N VAL A 149 -2.64 -22.62 -31.75
CA VAL A 149 -2.39 -24.07 -31.88
C VAL A 149 -3.16 -24.87 -30.82
N ALA A 150 -3.21 -24.38 -29.57
CA ALA A 150 -3.98 -25.02 -28.51
C ALA A 150 -5.48 -25.04 -28.82
N ILE A 151 -6.04 -23.95 -29.36
CA ILE A 151 -7.45 -23.87 -29.79
C ILE A 151 -7.74 -24.87 -30.92
N GLN A 152 -6.88 -24.95 -31.93
CA GLN A 152 -7.03 -25.90 -33.04
C GLN A 152 -7.04 -27.35 -32.54
N ARG A 153 -6.15 -27.70 -31.59
CA ARG A 153 -6.11 -29.04 -30.99
C ARG A 153 -7.38 -29.38 -30.22
N ARG A 154 -7.96 -28.43 -29.50
CA ARG A 154 -9.24 -28.62 -28.79
C ARG A 154 -10.38 -28.89 -29.76
N ARG A 155 -10.49 -28.10 -30.83
CA ARG A 155 -11.52 -28.27 -31.87
C ARG A 155 -11.43 -29.60 -32.62
N LYS A 156 -10.23 -30.16 -32.81
CA LYS A 156 -10.05 -31.48 -33.45
C LYS A 156 -10.44 -32.67 -32.56
N ARG A 157 -10.64 -32.45 -31.25
CA ARG A 157 -11.01 -33.49 -30.28
C ARG A 157 -12.51 -33.47 -29.92
N SER A 158 -13.23 -32.43 -30.32
CA SER A 158 -14.69 -32.33 -30.27
C SER A 158 -15.29 -32.86 -31.57
#